data_AF-A0A7X5TJ90-F1
#
_entry.id   AF-A0A7X5TJ90-F1
#
_cell.length_a   1.000
_cell.length_b   1.000
_cell.length_c   1.000
_cell.angle_alpha   90.00
_cell.angle_beta   90.00
_cell.angle_gamma   90.00
#
_symmetry.space_group_name_H-M   'P 1'
#
loop_
_entity.id
_entity.type
_entity.pdbx_description
1 polymer ?
#
loop_
_entity_poly.entity_id
_entity_poly.type
_entity_poly.pdbx_seq_one_letter_code
_entity_poly.pdbx_strand_id
1 'polypeptide(L)'
;MGSEDSVIDGMRFSDGRWSYTDTPSSRHSLDNGSSFKQGGGNGGGDGMLEARVARLESDVEHIKKSIDEIKLDFRDAKKDISATAKKIAEMEPSLLGKIQSTELSLNNRIQSVESSLNNKIQSVESTLSNKVQSVELSLSEKISSVDKRIDGTKVWFLSILVFSIAMPIIMFLLNLYLKK
;
A
#
# COMPACT_ATOMS: atom_id res chain seq x y z
N MET A 1 -1.47 1.11 21.87
CA MET A 1 -1.32 2.21 20.89
C MET A 1 -0.35 3.19 21.52
N GLY A 2 0.88 3.25 20.99
CA GLY A 2 1.94 4.08 21.54
C GLY A 2 1.73 5.53 21.16
N SER A 3 1.56 6.40 22.15
CA SER A 3 1.59 7.85 21.99
C SER A 3 3.05 8.28 21.92
N GLU A 4 3.55 8.43 20.70
CA GLU A 4 4.84 9.04 20.44
C GLU A 4 4.70 10.54 20.72
N ASP A 5 5.12 10.97 21.91
CA ASP A 5 5.22 12.37 22.30
C ASP A 5 6.35 13.03 21.47
N SER A 6 6.01 13.49 20.26
CA SER A 6 6.93 14.25 19.41
C SER A 6 7.06 15.68 19.94
N VAL A 7 8.13 15.94 20.68
CA VAL A 7 8.52 17.29 21.10
C VAL A 7 9.37 17.90 19.99
N ILE A 8 8.82 18.87 19.27
CA ILE A 8 9.58 19.72 18.34
C ILE A 8 9.53 21.14 18.91
N ASP A 9 10.71 21.65 19.25
CA ASP A 9 10.95 23.08 19.51
C ASP A 9 10.04 23.73 20.57
N GLY A 10 9.96 23.14 21.77
CA GLY A 10 9.21 23.71 22.91
C GLY A 10 7.68 23.69 22.77
N MET A 11 7.15 23.09 21.70
CA MET A 11 5.72 22.89 21.51
C MET A 11 5.34 21.46 21.84
N ARG A 12 4.38 21.31 22.76
CA ARG A 12 3.79 20.01 23.09
C ARG A 12 2.41 19.89 22.45
N PHE A 13 2.15 18.75 21.81
CA PHE A 13 0.85 18.39 21.27
C PHE A 13 0.10 17.51 22.28
N SER A 14 -1.09 17.94 22.70
CA SER A 14 -1.96 17.16 23.58
C SER A 14 -3.42 17.48 23.28
N ASP A 15 -4.27 16.45 23.22
CA ASP A 15 -5.71 16.55 22.93
C ASP A 15 -6.07 17.38 21.68
N GLY A 16 -5.32 17.18 20.60
CA GLY A 16 -5.59 17.84 19.32
C GLY A 16 -5.17 19.31 19.26
N ARG A 17 -4.50 19.84 20.29
CA ARG A 17 -4.10 21.25 20.37
C ARG A 17 -2.61 21.40 20.62
N TRP A 18 -2.01 22.37 19.93
CA TRP A 18 -0.63 22.79 20.15
C TRP A 18 -0.56 23.84 21.26
N SER A 19 0.28 23.62 22.27
CA SER A 19 0.55 24.59 23.34
C SER A 19 2.05 24.83 23.50
N TYR A 20 2.45 26.10 23.58
CA TYR A 20 3.81 26.53 23.90
C TYR A 20 4.07 26.36 25.39
N THR A 21 5.21 25.77 25.76
CA THR A 21 5.71 25.85 27.13
C THR A 21 6.62 27.07 27.25
N ASP A 22 6.23 28.05 28.05
CA ASP A 22 7.03 29.26 28.32
C ASP A 22 8.40 28.88 28.90
N THR A 23 9.47 29.24 28.19
CA THR A 23 10.83 29.25 28.74
C THR A 23 11.06 30.58 29.47
N PRO A 24 11.64 30.59 30.69
CA PRO A 24 11.85 31.82 31.42
C PRO A 24 12.92 32.66 30.72
N SER A 25 12.55 33.87 30.33
CA SER A 25 13.41 34.84 29.68
C SER A 25 14.48 35.33 30.66
N SER A 26 15.75 34.97 30.42
CA SER A 26 16.89 35.58 31.09
C SER A 26 16.96 37.06 30.73
N ARG A 27 16.43 37.92 31.62
CA ARG A 27 16.60 39.38 31.54
C ARG A 27 18.08 39.70 31.74
N HIS A 28 18.77 40.09 30.68
CA HIS A 28 20.05 40.78 30.76
C HIS A 28 19.82 42.14 31.41
N SER A 29 20.26 42.28 32.67
CA SER A 29 20.34 43.55 33.37
C SER A 29 21.47 44.36 32.75
N LEU A 30 21.13 45.37 31.94
CA LEU A 30 22.10 46.39 31.53
C LEU A 30 22.38 47.28 32.73
N ASP A 31 23.52 47.06 33.37
CA ASP A 31 24.18 48.08 34.18
C ASP A 31 24.54 49.25 33.25
N ASN A 32 23.80 50.36 33.39
CA ASN A 32 24.12 51.61 32.74
C ASN A 32 24.37 52.69 33.81
N GLY A 33 25.40 52.48 34.62
CA GLY A 33 25.98 53.51 35.48
C GLY A 33 26.89 54.48 34.70
N SER A 34 26.33 55.32 33.82
CA SER A 34 27.08 56.47 33.29
C SER A 34 27.01 57.65 34.25
N SER A 35 28.07 57.81 35.06
CA SER A 35 28.31 59.01 35.85
C SER A 35 28.53 60.21 34.90
N PHE A 36 27.49 61.02 34.69
CA PHE A 36 27.64 62.31 34.04
C PHE A 36 28.34 63.29 34.98
N LYS A 37 29.67 63.32 34.89
CA LYS A 37 30.48 64.41 35.44
C LYS A 37 30.23 65.64 34.57
N GLN A 38 29.34 66.51 35.04
CA GLN A 38 29.02 67.78 34.42
C GLN A 38 30.24 68.71 34.51
N GLY A 39 31.07 68.68 33.47
CA GLY A 39 32.14 69.65 33.27
C GLY A 39 31.53 70.96 32.78
N GLY A 40 31.45 71.94 33.67
CA GLY A 40 31.19 73.33 33.32
C GLY A 40 32.31 73.84 32.41
N GLY A 41 31.95 74.20 31.19
CA GLY A 41 32.84 74.74 30.18
C GLY A 41 32.08 75.73 29.31
N ASN A 42 32.16 76.99 29.69
CA ASN A 42 31.76 78.14 28.89
C ASN A 42 32.55 78.15 27.58
N GLY A 43 31.89 77.97 26.43
CA GLY A 43 32.57 77.95 25.13
C GLY A 43 31.63 77.84 23.93
N GLY A 44 31.34 79.00 23.31
CA GLY A 44 31.03 79.20 21.89
C GLY A 44 30.06 78.24 21.18
N GLY A 45 28.90 78.74 20.77
CA GLY A 45 27.89 78.03 19.96
C GLY A 45 28.31 77.58 18.55
N ASP A 46 29.61 77.47 18.28
CA ASP A 46 30.23 77.09 17.00
C ASP A 46 30.66 75.60 16.99
N GLY A 47 31.18 75.06 18.11
CA GLY A 47 31.67 73.66 18.19
C GLY A 47 30.59 72.58 18.35
N MET A 48 29.35 72.96 18.68
CA MET A 48 28.23 72.02 18.76
C MET A 48 27.78 71.55 17.37
N LEU A 49 27.91 72.39 16.35
CA LEU A 49 27.63 72.02 14.97
C LEU A 49 28.67 71.03 14.48
N GLU A 50 29.95 71.27 14.75
CA GLU A 50 31.05 70.37 14.40
C GLU A 50 30.89 68.98 15.04
N ALA A 51 30.55 68.91 16.33
CA ALA A 51 30.29 67.63 17.01
C ALA A 51 29.07 66.88 16.44
N ARG A 52 28.04 67.60 15.98
CA ARG A 52 26.88 66.99 15.31
C ARG A 52 27.22 66.52 13.91
N VAL A 53 28.04 67.26 13.17
CA VAL A 53 28.52 66.88 11.84
C VAL A 53 29.38 65.62 11.91
N ALA A 54 30.35 65.55 12.83
CA ALA A 54 31.19 64.36 13.01
C ALA A 54 30.37 63.10 13.35
N ARG A 55 29.31 63.24 14.16
CA ARG A 55 28.38 62.13 14.45
C ARG A 55 27.58 61.71 13.21
N LEU A 56 27.08 62.68 12.44
CA LEU A 56 26.36 62.39 11.19
C LEU A 56 27.26 61.70 10.16
N GLU A 57 28.52 62.11 10.04
CA GLU A 57 29.49 61.45 9.16
C GLU A 57 29.69 59.99 9.57
N SER A 58 29.86 59.73 10.86
CA SER A 58 29.99 58.38 11.41
C SER A 58 28.72 57.53 11.18
N ASP A 59 27.52 58.07 11.45
CA ASP A 59 26.25 57.37 11.22
C ASP A 59 26.07 57.04 9.72
N VAL A 60 26.43 57.96 8.83
CA VAL A 60 26.37 57.74 7.38
C VAL A 60 27.34 56.65 6.94
N GLU A 61 28.54 56.58 7.51
CA GLU A 61 29.48 55.48 7.26
C GLU A 61 28.92 54.13 7.74
N HIS A 62 28.34 54.09 8.94
CA HIS A 62 27.67 52.89 9.45
C HIS A 62 26.52 52.45 8.55
N ILE A 63 25.69 53.38 8.09
CA ILE A 63 24.59 53.09 7.15
C ILE A 63 25.12 52.51 5.84
N LYS A 64 26.18 53.09 5.27
CA LYS A 64 26.81 52.56 4.04
C LYS A 64 27.24 51.10 4.24
N LYS A 65 27.91 50.82 5.36
CA LYS A 65 28.34 49.46 5.70
C LYS A 65 27.15 48.51 5.84
N SER A 66 26.11 48.88 6.57
CA SER A 66 24.89 48.06 6.72
C SER A 66 24.16 47.84 5.40
N ILE A 67 24.15 48.83 4.50
CA ILE A 67 23.59 48.67 3.15
C ILE A 67 24.40 47.66 2.34
N ASP A 68 25.72 47.68 2.43
CA ASP A 68 26.58 46.71 1.75
C ASP A 68 26.35 45.29 2.27
N GLU A 69 26.19 45.11 3.58
CA GLU A 69 25.83 43.82 4.21
C GLU A 69 24.45 43.33 3.74
N ILE A 70 23.42 44.18 3.80
CA ILE A 70 22.06 43.86 3.30
C ILE A 70 22.10 43.46 1.82
N LYS A 71 22.95 44.10 1.02
CA LYS A 71 23.08 43.79 -0.41
C LYS A 71 23.69 42.40 -0.64
N LEU A 72 24.58 41.95 0.25
CA LEU A 72 25.10 40.59 0.24
C LEU A 72 24.01 39.60 0.63
N ASP A 73 23.34 39.83 1.77
CA ASP A 73 22.24 38.98 2.24
C ASP A 73 21.12 38.85 1.20
N PHE A 74 20.79 39.95 0.52
CA PHE A 74 19.78 39.94 -0.54
C PHE A 74 20.20 39.09 -1.74
N ARG A 75 21.49 39.08 -2.10
CA ARG A 75 22.00 38.22 -3.19
C ARG A 75 21.93 36.75 -2.79
N ASP A 76 22.25 36.43 -1.56
CA ASP A 76 22.19 35.06 -1.04
C ASP A 76 20.74 34.57 -0.93
N ALA A 77 19.84 35.39 -0.37
CA ALA A 77 18.41 35.10 -0.32
C ALA A 77 17.83 34.88 -1.73
N LYS A 78 18.22 35.71 -2.71
CA LYS A 78 17.81 35.52 -4.12
C LYS A 78 18.29 34.18 -4.68
N LYS A 79 19.51 33.77 -4.36
CA LYS A 79 20.08 32.49 -4.79
C LYS A 79 19.32 31.32 -4.16
N ASP A 80 19.03 31.39 -2.86
CA ASP A 80 18.28 30.35 -2.14
C ASP A 80 16.84 30.22 -2.62
N ILE A 81 16.18 31.35 -2.90
CA ILE A 81 14.85 31.38 -3.53
C ILE A 81 14.90 30.70 -4.91
N SER A 82 15.90 31.01 -5.73
CA SER A 82 16.05 30.39 -7.05
C SER A 82 16.31 28.88 -6.95
N ALA A 83 17.13 28.44 -5.99
CA ALA A 83 17.41 27.03 -5.78
C ALA A 83 16.16 26.27 -5.29
N THR A 84 15.38 26.90 -4.40
CA THR A 84 14.14 26.34 -3.87
C THR A 84 13.07 26.25 -4.96
N ALA A 85 12.90 27.30 -5.78
CA ALA A 85 11.98 27.30 -6.91
C ALA A 85 12.30 26.17 -7.90
N LYS A 86 13.59 25.92 -8.18
CA LYS A 86 14.03 24.81 -9.03
C LYS A 86 13.66 23.46 -8.42
N LYS A 87 13.93 23.23 -7.12
CA LYS A 87 13.55 21.98 -6.43
C LYS A 87 12.04 21.77 -6.48
N ILE A 88 11.24 22.81 -6.26
CA ILE A 88 9.77 22.74 -6.35
C ILE A 88 9.31 22.36 -7.75
N ALA A 89 9.89 22.98 -8.79
CA ALA A 89 9.56 22.66 -10.19
C ALA A 89 9.93 21.21 -10.58
N GLU A 90 10.96 20.63 -9.96
CA GLU A 90 11.37 19.24 -10.21
C GLU A 90 10.56 18.21 -9.40
N MET A 91 9.95 18.60 -8.28
CA MET A 91 9.17 17.70 -7.42
C MET A 91 7.93 17.16 -8.12
N GLU A 92 7.15 18.03 -8.77
CA GLU A 92 5.90 17.65 -9.43
C GLU A 92 6.10 16.57 -10.51
N PRO A 93 6.98 16.73 -11.53
CA PRO A 93 7.19 15.68 -12.53
C PRO A 93 7.80 14.41 -11.93
N SER A 94 8.64 14.52 -10.89
CA SER A 94 9.20 13.34 -10.21
C SER A 94 8.13 12.51 -9.51
N LEU A 95 7.21 13.16 -8.78
CA LEU A 95 6.11 12.49 -8.10
C LEU A 95 5.12 11.90 -9.11
N LEU A 96 4.75 12.64 -10.17
CA LEU A 96 3.91 12.13 -11.25
C LEU A 96 4.54 10.88 -11.91
N GLY A 97 5.85 10.91 -12.19
CA GLY A 97 6.54 9.75 -12.74
C GLY A 97 6.53 8.53 -11.81
N LYS A 98 6.70 8.74 -10.50
CA LYS A 98 6.60 7.65 -9.50
C LYS A 98 5.17 7.08 -9.41
N ILE A 99 4.15 7.93 -9.48
CA ILE A 99 2.74 7.53 -9.48
C ILE A 99 2.44 6.68 -10.73
N GLN A 100 2.78 7.17 -11.91
CA GLN A 100 2.56 6.44 -13.17
C GLN A 100 3.30 5.10 -13.21
N SER A 101 4.56 5.07 -12.75
CA SER A 101 5.32 3.81 -12.66
C SER A 101 4.66 2.80 -11.71
N THR A 102 4.18 3.28 -10.57
CA THR A 102 3.46 2.44 -9.59
C THR A 102 2.14 1.93 -10.17
N GLU A 103 1.37 2.79 -10.83
CA GLU A 103 0.10 2.44 -11.47
C GLU A 103 0.29 1.38 -12.56
N LEU A 104 1.30 1.55 -13.44
CA LEU A 104 1.65 0.56 -14.47
C LEU A 104 2.08 -0.77 -13.84
N SER A 105 2.91 -0.74 -12.79
CA SER A 105 3.36 -1.94 -12.09
C SER A 105 2.18 -2.70 -11.46
N LEU A 106 1.26 -2.00 -10.80
CA LEU A 106 0.08 -2.59 -10.19
C LEU A 106 -0.87 -3.18 -11.25
N ASN A 107 -1.14 -2.45 -12.34
CA ASN A 107 -1.96 -2.95 -13.45
C ASN A 107 -1.39 -4.24 -14.04
N ASN A 108 -0.08 -4.29 -14.29
CA ASN A 108 0.58 -5.51 -14.79
C ASN A 108 0.48 -6.68 -13.81
N ARG A 109 0.63 -6.43 -12.50
CA ARG A 109 0.47 -7.46 -11.46
C ARG A 109 -0.97 -7.98 -11.40
N ILE A 110 -1.96 -7.10 -11.52
CA ILE A 110 -3.38 -7.48 -11.54
C ILE A 110 -3.66 -8.39 -12.74
N GLN A 111 -3.26 -7.98 -13.95
CA GLN A 111 -3.44 -8.79 -15.16
C GLN A 111 -2.75 -10.15 -15.07
N SER A 112 -1.56 -10.20 -14.48
CA SER A 112 -0.83 -11.46 -14.25
C SER A 112 -1.58 -12.40 -13.30
N VAL A 113 -2.12 -11.87 -12.20
CA VAL A 113 -2.93 -12.64 -11.25
C VAL A 113 -4.23 -13.12 -11.89
N GLU A 114 -4.94 -12.26 -12.61
CA GLU A 114 -6.17 -12.62 -13.34
C GLU A 114 -5.93 -13.77 -14.33
N SER A 115 -4.88 -13.66 -15.15
CA SER A 115 -4.51 -14.71 -16.11
C SER A 115 -4.16 -16.02 -15.41
N SER A 116 -3.36 -15.96 -14.33
CA SER A 116 -2.98 -17.16 -13.56
C SER A 116 -4.20 -17.85 -12.94
N LEU A 117 -5.10 -17.09 -12.33
CA LEU A 117 -6.33 -17.64 -11.73
C LEU A 117 -7.25 -18.23 -12.79
N ASN A 118 -7.45 -17.54 -13.92
CA ASN A 118 -8.26 -18.06 -15.02
C ASN A 118 -7.72 -19.40 -15.55
N ASN A 119 -6.41 -19.51 -15.73
CA ASN A 119 -5.78 -20.76 -16.16
C ASN A 119 -5.94 -21.89 -15.13
N LYS A 120 -5.82 -21.57 -13.82
CA LYS A 120 -6.03 -22.56 -12.75
C LYS A 120 -7.48 -23.03 -12.70
N ILE A 121 -8.45 -22.14 -12.90
CA ILE A 121 -9.88 -22.48 -12.96
C ILE A 121 -10.13 -23.43 -14.14
N GLN A 122 -9.70 -23.06 -15.35
CA GLN A 122 -9.86 -23.91 -16.53
C GLN A 122 -9.21 -25.29 -16.38
N SER A 123 -8.03 -25.35 -15.75
CA SER A 123 -7.34 -26.61 -15.48
C SER A 123 -8.13 -27.51 -14.50
N VAL A 124 -8.69 -26.92 -13.44
CA VAL A 124 -9.53 -27.63 -12.47
C VAL A 124 -10.83 -28.11 -13.13
N GLU A 125 -11.50 -27.26 -13.90
CA GLU A 125 -12.72 -27.60 -14.64
C GLU A 125 -12.49 -28.78 -15.59
N SER A 126 -11.43 -28.71 -16.40
CA SER A 126 -11.05 -29.79 -17.32
C SER A 126 -10.74 -31.10 -16.58
N THR A 127 -9.96 -31.02 -15.50
CA THR A 127 -9.60 -32.20 -14.69
C THR A 127 -10.83 -32.84 -14.07
N LEU A 128 -11.75 -32.04 -13.53
CA LEU A 128 -12.96 -32.55 -12.90
C LEU A 128 -13.93 -33.13 -13.94
N SER A 129 -14.10 -32.46 -15.08
CA SER A 129 -14.90 -32.97 -16.21
C SER A 129 -14.41 -34.35 -16.66
N ASN A 130 -13.10 -34.51 -16.86
CA ASN A 130 -12.51 -35.78 -17.26
C ASN A 130 -12.70 -36.89 -16.21
N LYS A 131 -12.58 -36.56 -14.92
CA LYS A 131 -12.83 -37.51 -13.83
C LYS A 131 -14.29 -37.95 -13.78
N VAL A 132 -15.23 -37.02 -13.95
CA VAL A 132 -16.67 -37.33 -14.00
C VAL A 132 -16.97 -38.26 -15.17
N GLN A 133 -16.50 -37.93 -16.39
CA GLN A 133 -16.68 -38.77 -17.57
C GLN A 133 -16.10 -40.18 -17.38
N SER A 134 -14.91 -40.28 -16.78
CA SER A 134 -14.28 -41.58 -16.50
C SER A 134 -15.09 -42.42 -15.51
N VAL A 135 -15.65 -41.80 -14.46
CA VAL A 135 -16.53 -42.47 -13.50
C VAL A 135 -17.82 -42.92 -14.17
N GLU A 136 -18.46 -42.06 -14.98
CA GLU A 136 -19.69 -42.38 -15.73
C GLU A 136 -19.51 -43.59 -16.66
N LEU A 137 -18.40 -43.62 -17.41
CA LEU A 137 -18.06 -44.76 -18.28
C LEU A 137 -17.87 -46.04 -17.46
N SER A 138 -17.07 -46.00 -16.39
CA SER A 138 -16.81 -47.17 -15.56
C SER A 138 -18.08 -47.72 -14.89
N LEU A 139 -18.97 -46.84 -14.43
CA LEU A 139 -20.27 -47.24 -13.88
C LEU A 139 -21.16 -47.85 -14.96
N SER A 140 -21.21 -47.25 -16.16
CA SER A 140 -21.99 -47.78 -17.29
C SER A 140 -21.55 -49.19 -17.70
N GLU A 141 -20.24 -49.43 -17.76
CA GLU A 141 -19.67 -50.75 -18.03
C GLU A 141 -20.04 -51.78 -16.94
N LYS A 142 -19.93 -51.39 -15.67
CA LYS A 142 -20.31 -52.25 -14.54
C LYS A 142 -21.80 -52.60 -14.56
N ILE A 143 -22.67 -51.63 -14.84
CA ILE A 143 -24.12 -51.84 -14.97
C ILE A 143 -24.40 -52.82 -16.12
N SER A 144 -23.80 -52.61 -17.30
CA SER A 144 -23.97 -53.53 -18.44
C SER A 144 -23.50 -54.96 -18.12
N SER A 145 -22.40 -55.10 -17.39
CA SER A 145 -21.91 -56.41 -16.93
C SER A 145 -22.88 -57.07 -15.95
N VAL A 146 -23.45 -56.31 -15.01
CA VAL A 146 -24.48 -56.80 -14.08
C VAL A 146 -25.74 -57.22 -14.82
N ASP A 147 -26.23 -56.43 -15.77
CA ASP A 147 -27.42 -56.77 -16.58
C ASP A 147 -27.24 -58.09 -17.32
N LYS A 148 -26.08 -58.30 -17.97
CA LYS A 148 -25.75 -59.57 -18.63
C LYS A 148 -25.78 -60.77 -17.68
N ARG A 149 -25.25 -60.60 -16.46
CA ARG A 149 -25.27 -61.66 -15.44
C ARG A 149 -26.69 -61.95 -14.96
N ILE A 150 -27.51 -60.92 -14.76
CA ILE A 150 -28.91 -61.04 -14.39
C ILE A 150 -29.68 -61.80 -15.47
N ASP A 151 -29.51 -61.43 -16.74
CA ASP A 151 -30.20 -62.10 -17.84
C ASP A 151 -29.75 -63.55 -18.02
N GLY A 152 -28.45 -63.84 -17.91
CA GLY A 152 -27.95 -65.22 -17.90
C GLY A 152 -28.55 -66.05 -16.76
N THR A 153 -28.70 -65.47 -15.57
CA THR A 153 -29.32 -66.15 -14.41
C THR A 153 -30.81 -66.42 -14.65
N LYS A 154 -31.55 -65.46 -15.23
CA LYS A 154 -32.96 -65.64 -15.59
C LYS A 154 -33.13 -66.81 -16.57
N VAL A 155 -32.32 -66.86 -17.62
CA VAL A 155 -32.36 -67.95 -18.63
C VAL A 155 -32.03 -69.31 -18.00
N TRP A 156 -31.04 -69.35 -17.11
CA TRP A 156 -30.69 -70.58 -16.39
C TRP A 156 -31.85 -71.09 -15.52
N PHE A 157 -32.52 -70.19 -14.78
CA PHE A 157 -33.69 -70.55 -13.97
C PHE A 157 -34.87 -71.04 -14.82
N LEU A 158 -35.15 -70.42 -15.97
CA LEU A 158 -36.19 -70.90 -16.87
C LEU A 158 -35.87 -72.31 -17.41
N SER A 159 -34.61 -72.57 -17.74
CA SER A 159 -34.16 -73.89 -18.18
C SER A 159 -34.37 -74.96 -17.09
N ILE A 160 -34.00 -74.66 -15.84
CA ILE A 160 -34.18 -75.60 -14.71
C ILE A 160 -35.67 -75.86 -14.45
N LEU A 161 -36.51 -74.83 -14.55
CA LEU A 161 -37.94 -74.90 -14.29
C LEU A 161 -38.66 -75.76 -15.34
N VAL A 162 -38.34 -75.57 -16.62
CA VAL A 162 -38.90 -76.39 -17.71
C VAL A 162 -38.47 -77.84 -17.58
N PHE A 163 -37.19 -78.09 -17.31
CA PHE A 163 -36.67 -79.45 -17.15
C PHE A 163 -37.34 -80.19 -15.99
N SER A 164 -37.52 -79.51 -14.85
CA SER A 164 -38.17 -80.08 -13.67
C SER A 164 -39.63 -80.48 -13.92
N ILE A 165 -40.35 -79.76 -14.78
CA ILE A 165 -41.75 -80.07 -15.13
C ILE A 165 -41.83 -81.13 -16.24
N ALA A 166 -40.96 -81.07 -17.24
CA ALA A 166 -40.98 -81.98 -18.38
C ALA A 166 -40.55 -83.40 -18.03
N MET A 167 -39.55 -83.57 -17.15
CA MET A 167 -38.97 -84.88 -16.80
C MET A 167 -39.99 -85.91 -16.30
N PRO A 168 -40.85 -85.61 -15.31
CA PRO A 168 -41.87 -86.55 -14.83
C PRO A 168 -42.85 -86.99 -15.94
N ILE A 169 -43.24 -86.05 -16.80
CA ILE A 169 -44.17 -86.29 -17.92
C ILE A 169 -43.53 -87.24 -18.94
N ILE A 170 -42.28 -86.97 -19.33
CA ILE A 170 -41.52 -87.81 -20.27
C ILE A 170 -41.35 -89.22 -19.70
N MET A 171 -40.99 -89.35 -18.43
CA MET A 171 -40.83 -90.65 -17.76
C MET A 171 -42.14 -91.45 -17.74
N PHE A 172 -43.27 -90.79 -17.47
CA PHE A 172 -44.58 -91.41 -17.49
C PHE A 172 -44.95 -91.93 -18.89
N LEU A 173 -44.71 -91.14 -19.93
CA LEU A 173 -44.97 -91.53 -21.32
C LEU A 173 -44.10 -92.72 -21.77
N LEU A 174 -42.81 -92.74 -21.41
CA LEU A 174 -41.91 -93.86 -21.67
C LEU A 174 -42.37 -95.15 -20.98
N ASN A 175 -42.76 -95.07 -19.70
CA ASN A 175 -43.29 -96.19 -18.95
C ASN A 175 -44.59 -96.73 -19.57
N LEU A 176 -45.45 -95.85 -20.11
CA LEU A 176 -46.66 -96.26 -20.82
C LEU A 176 -46.36 -96.98 -22.15
N TYR A 177 -45.36 -96.50 -22.89
CA TYR A 177 -44.98 -97.05 -24.19
C TYR A 177 -44.28 -98.41 -24.07
N LEU A 178 -43.42 -98.59 -23.06
CA LEU A 178 -42.71 -99.85 -22.81
C LEU A 178 -43.58 -100.95 -22.19
N LYS A 179 -44.72 -100.59 -21.59
CA LYS A 179 -45.61 -101.54 -20.89
C LYS A 179 -46.73 -102.08 -21.79
N LYS A 180 -46.64 -101.89 -23.11
CA LYS A 180 -47.55 -102.41 -24.13
C LYS A 180 -46.79 -103.37 -25.04
#